data_AF-A0A949HD54-F1
#
_entry.id   AF-A0A949HD54-F1
#
_cell.length_a   1.000
_cell.length_b   1.000
_cell.length_c   1.000
_cell.angle_alpha   90.00
_cell.angle_beta   90.00
_cell.angle_gamma   90.00
#
_symmetry.space_group_name_H-M   'P 1'
#
loop_
_entity.id
_entity.type
_entity.pdbx_description
1 polymer ?
#
loop_
_entity_poly.entity_id
_entity_poly.type
_entity_poly.pdbx_seq_one_letter_code
_entity_poly.pdbx_strand_id
1 'polypeptide(L)'
;MAESRGVALLTVDIDRRGYGRRYTMLPVDERSDEGFVIECRGARLGPERYDVRVGDLVRWRADAGHVRGVVRRVIRQDARLQVVLADTAPLPADGFYV
;
A
#
# COMPACT_ATOMS: atom_id res chain seq x y z
N MET A 1 -24.52 10.39 23.19
CA MET A 1 -23.12 10.66 22.80
C MET A 1 -22.56 9.36 22.24
N ALA A 2 -22.75 9.09 20.96
CA ALA A 2 -22.08 7.98 20.29
C ALA A 2 -20.93 8.58 19.49
N GLU A 3 -19.73 8.35 19.99
CA GLU A 3 -18.48 8.80 19.37
C GLU A 3 -18.37 8.13 18.00
N SER A 4 -18.44 8.91 16.93
CA SER A 4 -18.03 8.44 15.60
C SER A 4 -16.53 8.17 15.66
N ARG A 5 -16.15 6.92 15.99
CA ARG A 5 -14.80 6.42 15.70
C ARG A 5 -14.62 6.54 14.19
N GLY A 6 -13.93 7.59 13.76
CA GLY A 6 -13.62 7.81 12.36
C GLY A 6 -12.99 6.54 11.79
N VAL A 7 -13.54 6.04 10.69
CA VAL A 7 -12.96 4.90 9.96
C VAL A 7 -11.57 5.34 9.51
N ALA A 8 -10.52 4.84 10.16
CA ALA A 8 -9.17 5.10 9.74
C ALA A 8 -8.95 4.42 8.38
N LEU A 9 -8.75 5.22 7.34
CA LEU A 9 -8.50 4.72 5.99
C LEU A 9 -7.15 3.98 5.97
N LEU A 10 -7.16 2.72 5.52
CA LEU A 10 -5.93 1.99 5.25
C LEU A 10 -5.23 2.64 4.05
N THR A 11 -3.95 2.94 4.21
CA THR A 11 -3.18 3.65 3.17
C THR A 11 -1.77 3.08 3.00
N VAL A 12 -1.19 3.21 1.81
CA VAL A 12 0.21 2.85 1.56
C VAL A 12 0.93 3.98 0.82
N ASP A 13 2.21 4.16 1.12
CA ASP A 13 3.13 4.95 0.32
C ASP A 13 3.89 4.02 -0.62
N ILE A 14 4.13 4.48 -1.84
CA ILE A 14 4.85 3.70 -2.85
C ILE A 14 5.95 4.56 -3.47
N ASP A 15 7.18 4.06 -3.48
CA ASP A 15 8.34 4.69 -4.11
C ASP A 15 8.99 3.76 -5.13
N ARG A 16 9.56 4.35 -6.18
CA ARG A 16 10.28 3.62 -7.22
C ARG A 16 11.74 4.02 -7.20
N ARG A 17 12.65 3.04 -7.10
CA ARG A 17 14.10 3.29 -7.15
C ARG A 17 14.47 4.04 -8.42
N GLY A 18 15.23 5.13 -8.29
CA GLY A 18 15.64 5.99 -9.40
C GLY A 18 14.57 6.95 -9.94
N TYR A 19 13.32 6.85 -9.48
CA TYR A 19 12.22 7.75 -9.87
C TYR A 19 11.64 8.55 -8.69
N GLY A 20 11.82 8.08 -7.45
CA GLY A 20 11.27 8.70 -6.25
C GLY A 20 9.83 8.26 -5.97
N ARG A 21 9.07 9.11 -5.28
CA ARG A 21 7.73 8.78 -4.79
C ARG A 21 6.70 8.66 -5.94
N ARG A 22 5.92 7.58 -5.95
CA ARG A 22 4.84 7.32 -6.91
C ARG A 22 3.46 7.60 -6.33
N TYR A 23 3.25 7.17 -5.10
CA TYR A 23 2.01 7.40 -4.38
C TYR A 23 2.30 7.80 -2.94
N THR A 24 1.50 8.74 -2.43
CA THR A 24 1.49 9.14 -1.02
C THR A 24 0.09 8.87 -0.48
N MET A 25 -0.02 8.16 0.64
CA MET A 25 -1.27 7.80 1.30
C MET A 25 -2.31 7.20 0.33
N LEU A 26 -1.88 6.29 -0.55
CA LEU A 26 -2.76 5.60 -1.48
C LEU A 26 -3.79 4.76 -0.69
N PRO A 27 -5.09 5.03 -0.81
CA PRO A 27 -6.11 4.23 -0.13
C PRO A 27 -6.10 2.80 -0.65
N VAL A 28 -6.24 1.84 0.27
CA VAL A 28 -6.33 0.41 -0.03
C VAL A 28 -7.48 -0.19 0.79
N ASP A 29 -8.06 -1.27 0.29
CA ASP A 29 -9.17 -1.95 0.96
C ASP A 29 -8.66 -2.94 2.01
N GLU A 30 -7.54 -3.61 1.71
CA GLU A 30 -6.88 -4.56 2.60
C GLU A 30 -5.36 -4.39 2.53
N ARG A 31 -4.66 -4.61 3.65
CA ARG A 31 -3.20 -4.70 3.69
C ARG A 31 -2.73 -5.60 4.84
N SER A 32 -1.66 -6.34 4.60
CA SER A 32 -0.93 -7.19 5.55
C SER A 32 0.57 -7.17 5.24
N ASP A 33 1.37 -7.90 6.00
CA ASP A 33 2.78 -8.18 5.71
C ASP A 33 3.00 -9.00 4.42
N GLU A 34 1.95 -9.60 3.84
CA GLU A 34 2.02 -10.28 2.56
C GLU A 34 1.73 -9.34 1.37
N GLY A 35 1.07 -8.20 1.60
CA GLY A 35 0.75 -7.26 0.54
C GLY A 35 -0.50 -6.42 0.78
N PHE A 36 -1.12 -5.98 -0.31
CA PHE A 36 -2.34 -5.16 -0.24
C PHE A 36 -3.25 -5.36 -1.45
N VAL A 37 -4.51 -4.96 -1.29
CA VAL A 37 -5.57 -5.08 -2.29
C VAL A 37 -6.28 -3.74 -2.49
N ILE A 38 -6.62 -3.45 -3.75
CA ILE A 38 -7.56 -2.39 -4.11
C ILE A 38 -8.70 -3.01 -4.92
N GLU A 39 -9.92 -2.85 -4.45
CA GLU A 39 -11.16 -3.19 -5.13
C GLU A 39 -11.65 -1.97 -5.93
N CYS A 40 -11.65 -2.11 -7.25
CA CYS A 40 -12.10 -1.06 -8.18
C CYS A 40 -13.59 -1.23 -8.56
N ARG A 41 -14.36 -2.05 -7.84
CA ARG A 41 -15.78 -2.27 -8.15
C ARG A 41 -16.59 -0.99 -7.95
N GLY A 42 -17.26 -0.55 -9.02
CA GLY A 42 -18.00 0.72 -9.02
C GLY A 42 -17.12 1.97 -9.05
N ALA A 43 -15.79 1.82 -9.11
CA ALA A 43 -14.87 2.93 -9.30
C ALA A 43 -14.85 3.38 -10.77
N ARG A 44 -14.60 4.66 -11.01
CA ARG A 44 -14.47 5.22 -12.36
C ARG A 44 -13.21 4.72 -13.09
N LEU A 45 -12.20 4.27 -12.34
CA LEU A 45 -10.91 3.81 -12.85
C LEU A 45 -10.71 2.34 -12.49
N GLY A 46 -10.22 1.55 -13.45
CA GLY A 46 -9.87 0.16 -13.24
C GLY A 46 -8.44 -0.05 -12.71
N PRO A 47 -8.10 -1.31 -12.34
CA PRO A 47 -6.80 -1.66 -11.75
C PRO A 47 -5.60 -1.39 -12.67
N GLU A 48 -5.82 -1.29 -13.98
CA GLU A 48 -4.81 -0.94 -14.99
C GLU A 48 -4.30 0.50 -14.89
N ARG A 49 -5.02 1.39 -14.20
CA ARG A 49 -4.62 2.79 -14.03
C ARG A 49 -3.60 3.00 -12.90
N TYR A 50 -3.40 2.00 -12.04
CA TYR A 50 -2.42 2.06 -10.98
C TYR A 50 -1.03 1.68 -11.53
N ASP A 51 -0.09 2.64 -11.49
CA ASP A 51 1.30 2.48 -11.91
C ASP A 51 2.15 1.82 -10.80
N VAL A 52 1.66 0.72 -10.23
CA VAL A 52 2.42 -0.15 -9.31
C VAL A 52 3.15 -1.21 -10.11
N ARG A 53 4.46 -1.38 -9.84
CA ARG A 53 5.36 -2.28 -10.56
C ARG A 53 6.18 -3.13 -9.61
N VAL A 54 6.62 -4.27 -10.12
CA VAL A 54 7.61 -5.12 -9.44
C VAL A 54 8.87 -4.31 -9.16
N GLY A 55 9.39 -4.41 -7.93
CA GLY A 55 10.54 -3.66 -7.43
C GLY A 55 10.20 -2.31 -6.79
N ASP A 56 8.94 -1.86 -6.83
CA ASP A 56 8.52 -0.69 -6.07
C ASP A 56 8.62 -0.99 -4.56
N LEU A 57 8.99 0.02 -3.77
CA LEU A 57 9.03 -0.02 -2.32
C LEU A 57 7.69 0.43 -1.78
N VAL A 58 7.10 -0.36 -0.89
CA VAL A 58 5.80 -0.08 -0.28
C VAL A 58 5.99 0.12 1.21
N ARG A 59 5.34 1.14 1.77
CA ARG A 59 5.47 1.54 3.18
C ARG A 59 4.12 1.92 3.76
N TRP A 60 3.87 1.61 5.02
CA TRP A 60 2.72 2.16 5.73
C TRP A 60 2.92 2.20 7.24
N ARG A 61 2.08 2.97 7.94
CA ARG A 61 2.01 2.98 9.41
C ARG A 61 1.05 1.92 9.92
N ALA A 62 1.51 1.12 10.87
CA ALA A 62 0.75 0.17 11.68
C ALA A 62 0.86 0.57 13.16
N ASP A 63 0.03 0.00 14.03
CA ASP A 63 -0.03 0.37 15.44
C ASP A 63 1.30 0.13 16.19
N ALA A 64 2.09 -0.86 15.73
CA ALA A 64 3.37 -1.24 16.32
C ALA A 64 4.61 -0.61 15.63
N GLY A 65 4.42 0.26 14.63
CA GLY A 65 5.52 0.87 13.87
C GLY A 65 5.21 0.97 12.38
N HIS A 66 6.22 1.17 11.54
CA HIS A 66 6.01 1.19 10.09
C HIS A 66 6.25 -0.20 9.51
N VAL A 67 5.54 -0.58 8.45
CA VAL A 67 5.88 -1.76 7.66
C VAL A 67 6.51 -1.29 6.36
N ARG A 68 7.54 -2.00 5.92
CA ARG A 68 8.14 -1.83 4.59
C ARG A 68 8.25 -3.17 3.89
N GLY A 69 7.99 -3.19 2.59
CA GLY A 69 8.22 -4.34 1.73
C GLY A 69 8.56 -3.94 0.29
N VAL A 70 8.93 -4.91 -0.52
CA VAL A 70 9.22 -4.75 -1.95
C VAL A 70 8.13 -5.45 -2.76
N VAL A 71 7.58 -4.79 -3.78
CA VAL A 71 6.61 -5.42 -4.69
C VAL A 71 7.27 -6.57 -5.44
N ARG A 72 6.81 -7.79 -5.16
CA ARG A 72 7.26 -9.01 -5.83
C ARG A 72 6.38 -9.36 -7.02
N ARG A 73 5.06 -9.13 -6.90
CA ARG A 73 4.09 -9.44 -7.96
C ARG A 73 2.95 -8.44 -7.95
N VAL A 74 2.44 -8.12 -9.14
CA VAL A 74 1.25 -7.29 -9.32
C VAL A 74 0.26 -8.07 -10.18
N ILE A 75 -0.95 -8.30 -9.66
CA ILE A 75 -2.01 -9.05 -10.30
C ILE A 75 -3.18 -8.10 -10.53
N ARG A 76 -3.67 -8.02 -11.77
CA ARG A 76 -4.78 -7.16 -12.18
C ARG A 76 -5.84 -8.03 -12.85
N GLN A 77 -6.97 -8.25 -12.18
CA GLN A 77 -8.05 -9.12 -12.65
C GLN A 77 -9.39 -8.60 -12.13
N ASP A 78 -10.45 -8.66 -12.94
CA ASP A 78 -11.84 -8.46 -12.52
C ASP A 78 -12.11 -7.26 -11.60
N ALA A 79 -11.60 -6.09 -11.97
CA ALA A 79 -11.68 -4.85 -11.19
C ALA A 79 -10.97 -4.93 -9.82
N ARG A 80 -9.93 -5.74 -9.71
CA ARG A 80 -9.12 -5.90 -8.50
C ARG A 80 -7.64 -5.75 -8.82
N LEU A 81 -6.94 -4.98 -8.01
CA LEU A 81 -5.48 -4.92 -7.97
C LEU A 81 -5.01 -5.66 -6.71
N GLN A 82 -4.26 -6.73 -6.89
CA GLN A 82 -3.59 -7.42 -5.79
C GLN A 82 -2.07 -7.26 -5.94
N VAL A 83 -1.44 -6.81 -4.87
CA VAL A 83 0.01 -6.61 -4.79
C VAL A 83 0.56 -7.56 -3.75
N VAL A 84 1.57 -8.36 -4.15
CA VAL A 84 2.29 -9.27 -3.25
C VAL A 84 3.65 -8.67 -2.95
N LEU A 85 4.00 -8.64 -1.67
CA LEU A 85 5.27 -8.13 -1.18
C LEU A 85 6.25 -9.26 -0.86
N ALA A 86 7.53 -8.90 -0.86
CA ALA A 86 8.63 -9.67 -0.32
C ALA A 86 9.45 -8.79 0.61
N ASP A 87 10.32 -9.42 1.41
CA ASP A 87 11.24 -8.76 2.35
C ASP A 87 10.52 -7.78 3.28
N THR A 88 9.34 -8.19 3.77
CA THR A 88 8.56 -7.37 4.68
C THR A 88 9.16 -7.36 6.07
N ALA A 89 9.35 -6.16 6.60
CA ALA A 89 9.92 -5.95 7.92
C ALA A 89 9.21 -4.81 8.66
N PRO A 90 9.02 -4.95 9.99
CA PRO A 90 8.69 -3.80 10.82
C PRO A 90 9.91 -2.85 10.83
N LEU A 91 9.64 -1.59 10.60
CA LEU A 91 10.55 -0.48 10.82
C LEU A 91 10.29 0.05 12.23
N PRO A 92 11.34 0.33 13.02
CA PRO A 92 11.18 0.98 14.31
C PRO A 92 10.46 2.32 14.14
N ALA A 93 9.58 2.65 15.09
CA ALA A 93 8.75 3.86 15.05
C ALA A 93 9.58 5.16 14.89
N ASP A 94 10.85 5.11 15.30
CA ASP A 94 11.80 6.23 15.29
C ASP A 94 12.81 6.16 14.11
N GLY A 95 12.57 5.30 13.12
CA GLY A 95 13.41 5.19 11.92
C GLY A 95 13.22 6.37 10.97
N PHE A 96 13.94 7.47 11.23
CA PHE A 96 14.05 8.62 10.34
C PHE A 96 14.42 8.19 8.90
N TYR A 97 13.65 8.68 7.92
CA TYR A 97 14.02 8.61 6.51
C TYR A 97 15.01 9.75 6.22
N VAL A 98 16.28 9.40 5.95
CA VAL A 98 17.23 10.26 5.21
C VAL A 98 17.03 10.10 3.72
#